data_AF-A0AA38I3N8-F1
#
_entry.id   AF-A0AA38I3N8-F1
#
_cell.length_a   1.000
_cell.length_b   1.000
_cell.length_c   1.000
_cell.angle_alpha   90.00
_cell.angle_beta   90.00
_cell.angle_gamma   90.00
#
_symmetry.space_group_name_H-M   'P 1'
#
loop_
_entity.id
_entity.type
_entity.pdbx_description
1 polymer ?
#
loop_
_entity_poly.entity_id
_entity_poly.type
_entity_poly.pdbx_seq_one_letter_code
_entity_poly.pdbx_strand_id
1 'polypeptide(L)'
;MSVPTGLISHTRKVRSIYKQALRTLECWYDRREVYRYYAVLMRQQFDENKNIKDMRVAKDLVANAEEELFLKQHWLPRKFPNSPGGVAYGREVIPPDWVLDYWHPLEKAQYPEYFSRREQRKREYVKLWEKKFGKTESLPHH
;
A
#
# COMPACT_ATOMS: atom_id res chain seq x y z
N MET A 1 12.97 -8.75 -4.84
CA MET A 1 11.95 -7.97 -4.13
C MET A 1 12.66 -7.37 -2.93
N SER A 2 12.86 -6.06 -2.92
CA SER A 2 13.40 -5.39 -1.74
C SER A 2 12.35 -5.54 -0.64
N VAL A 3 12.64 -6.37 0.36
CA VAL A 3 11.81 -6.46 1.56
C VAL A 3 11.93 -5.10 2.24
N PRO A 4 10.82 -4.39 2.53
CA PRO A 4 10.91 -3.11 3.20
C PRO A 4 11.56 -3.33 4.57
N THR A 5 12.69 -2.67 4.80
CA THR A 5 13.54 -2.82 6.00
C THR A 5 12.88 -2.31 7.29
N GLY A 6 11.63 -1.85 7.22
CA GLY A 6 10.89 -1.25 8.35
C GLY A 6 11.37 0.15 8.75
N LEU A 7 12.56 0.57 8.33
CA LEU A 7 13.14 1.87 8.64
C LEU A 7 12.46 2.98 7.84
N ILE A 8 11.88 3.95 8.55
CA ILE A 8 11.20 5.11 7.95
C ILE A 8 12.10 6.34 8.10
N SER A 9 12.49 6.93 6.97
CA SER A 9 13.25 8.19 6.97
C SER A 9 12.41 9.34 7.55
N HIS A 10 13.07 10.32 8.14
CA HIS A 10 12.42 11.53 8.66
C HIS A 10 11.54 12.21 7.60
N THR A 11 12.05 12.35 6.37
CA THR A 11 11.31 12.92 5.24
C THR A 11 10.03 12.15 4.91
N ARG A 12 10.04 10.82 5.02
CA ARG A 12 8.87 9.98 4.80
C ARG A 12 7.85 10.13 5.95
N LYS A 13 8.31 10.28 7.20
CA LYS A 13 7.42 10.58 8.34
C LYS A 13 6.69 11.91 8.14
N VAL A 14 7.42 12.99 7.85
CA VAL A 14 6.84 14.32 7.60
C VAL A 14 5.81 14.27 6.46
N ARG A 15 6.13 13.60 5.34
CA ARG A 15 5.19 13.41 4.22
C ARG A 15 3.95 12.62 4.61
N SER A 16 4.09 11.63 5.50
CA SER A 16 2.97 10.85 6.02
C SER A 16 2.04 11.72 6.86
N ILE A 17 2.60 12.50 7.80
CA ILE A 17 1.85 13.42 8.65
C ILE A 17 1.13 14.46 7.80
N TYR A 18 1.82 15.08 6.84
CA TYR A 18 1.19 16.04 5.91
C TYR A 18 0.00 15.43 5.16
N LYS A 19 0.16 14.21 4.63
CA LYS A 19 -0.94 13.49 3.96
C LYS A 19 -2.09 13.20 4.93
N GLN A 20 -1.79 12.76 6.16
CA GLN A 20 -2.80 12.48 7.17
C GLN A 20 -3.54 13.76 7.57
N ALA A 21 -2.84 14.87 7.82
CA ALA A 21 -3.42 16.16 8.17
C ALA A 21 -4.41 16.63 7.10
N LEU A 22 -4.03 16.57 5.82
CA LEU A 22 -4.93 16.91 4.71
C LEU A 22 -6.16 15.99 4.62
N ARG A 23 -6.02 14.69 4.94
CA ARG A 23 -7.17 13.77 4.95
C ARG A 23 -8.08 14.04 6.14
N THR A 24 -7.52 14.37 7.31
CA THR A 24 -8.29 14.78 8.47
C THR A 24 -9.08 16.06 8.19
N LEU A 25 -8.46 17.07 7.55
CA LEU A 25 -9.16 18.28 7.12
C LEU A 25 -10.31 17.98 6.15
N GLU A 26 -10.10 17.09 5.18
CA GLU A 26 -11.13 16.66 4.23
C GLU A 26 -12.27 15.86 4.89
N CYS A 27 -12.05 15.30 6.09
CA CYS A 27 -13.11 14.64 6.86
C CYS A 27 -13.98 15.65 7.60
N TRP A 28 -13.39 16.73 8.10
CA TRP A 28 -14.10 17.79 8.82
C TRP A 28 -14.84 18.76 7.90
N TYR A 29 -14.21 19.14 6.78
CA TYR A 29 -14.79 20.07 5.82
C TYR A 29 -15.42 19.31 4.65
N ASP A 30 -16.75 19.34 4.59
CA ASP A 30 -17.55 18.75 3.52
C ASP A 30 -17.42 19.54 2.20
N ARG A 31 -17.45 20.88 2.30
CA ARG A 31 -17.37 21.79 1.15
C ARG A 31 -15.95 21.92 0.62
N ARG A 32 -15.80 21.86 -0.70
CA ARG A 32 -14.48 21.79 -1.35
C ARG A 32 -13.72 23.10 -1.21
N GLU A 33 -14.39 24.23 -1.35
CA GLU A 33 -13.83 25.57 -1.24
C GLU A 33 -13.26 25.83 0.17
N VAL A 34 -14.02 25.47 1.21
CA VAL A 34 -13.60 25.60 2.61
C VAL A 34 -12.40 24.71 2.89
N TYR A 35 -12.47 23.44 2.47
CA TYR A 35 -11.33 22.52 2.57
C TYR A 35 -10.08 23.07 1.89
N ARG A 36 -10.20 23.63 0.68
CA ARG A 36 -9.06 24.14 -0.08
C ARG A 36 -8.40 25.32 0.61
N TYR A 37 -9.17 26.21 1.23
CA TYR A 37 -8.63 27.30 2.03
C TYR A 37 -7.75 26.77 3.18
N TYR A 38 -8.30 25.86 4.01
CA TYR A 38 -7.54 25.29 5.13
C TYR A 38 -6.37 24.41 4.70
N ALA A 39 -6.47 23.71 3.56
CA ALA A 39 -5.37 22.93 3.02
C ALA A 39 -4.18 23.81 2.60
N VAL A 40 -4.44 25.02 2.09
CA VAL A 40 -3.39 26.00 1.76
C VAL A 40 -2.74 26.54 3.02
N LEU A 41 -3.52 26.89 4.05
CA LEU A 41 -2.98 27.33 5.35
C LEU A 41 -2.12 26.23 5.99
N MET A 42 -2.59 24.99 5.97
CA MET A 42 -1.82 23.83 6.45
C MET A 42 -0.52 23.69 5.66
N ARG A 43 -0.55 23.84 4.33
CA ARG A 43 0.67 23.78 3.54
C ARG A 43 1.65 24.89 3.88
N GLN A 44 1.17 26.11 4.10
CA GLN A 44 2.00 27.23 4.51
C GLN A 44 2.75 26.93 5.81
N GLN A 45 2.07 26.38 6.83
CA GLN A 45 2.71 25.99 8.10
C GLN A 45 3.84 24.96 7.92
N PHE A 46 3.68 24.02 6.99
CA PHE A 46 4.74 23.05 6.66
C PHE A 46 5.90 23.70 5.90
N ASP A 47 5.60 24.64 4.99
CA ASP A 47 6.61 25.34 4.20
C ASP A 47 7.44 26.31 5.07
N GLU A 48 6.84 26.95 6.08
CA GLU A 48 7.53 27.78 7.09
C GLU A 48 8.61 26.98 7.85
N ASN A 49 8.32 25.72 8.18
CA ASN A 49 9.21 24.82 8.93
C ASN A 49 10.11 23.95 8.04
N LYS A 50 10.16 24.20 6.72
CA LYS A 50 10.87 23.36 5.76
C LYS A 50 12.40 23.39 5.90
N ASN A 51 12.95 24.55 6.29
CA ASN A 51 14.40 24.82 6.26
C ASN A 51 15.08 24.69 7.64
N ILE A 52 14.54 23.87 8.54
CA ILE A 52 15.11 23.63 9.87
C ILE A 52 16.33 22.69 9.71
N LYS A 53 17.51 23.18 10.10
CA LYS A 53 18.77 22.43 10.03
C LYS A 53 19.00 21.53 11.25
N ASP A 54 18.47 21.92 12.41
CA ASP A 54 18.61 21.14 13.64
C ASP A 54 17.62 19.98 13.66
N MET A 55 18.16 18.76 13.64
CA MET A 55 17.37 17.52 13.65
C MET A 55 16.69 17.25 14.99
N ARG A 56 17.12 17.86 16.10
CA ARG A 56 16.45 17.71 17.41
C ARG A 56 15.12 18.45 17.38
N VAL A 57 15.19 19.74 17.03
CA VAL A 57 14.00 20.60 16.85
C VAL A 57 13.04 20.00 15.82
N ALA A 58 13.54 19.49 14.70
CA ALA A 58 12.69 18.86 13.69
C ALA A 58 11.95 17.63 14.23
N LYS A 59 12.59 16.80 15.08
CA LYS A 59 11.94 15.65 15.71
C LYS A 59 10.88 16.08 16.72
N ASP A 60 11.16 17.09 17.52
CA ASP A 60 10.23 17.60 18.52
C ASP A 60 8.98 18.18 17.84
N LEU A 61 9.16 18.92 16.74
CA LEU A 61 8.05 19.40 15.91
C LEU A 61 7.22 18.26 15.30
N VAL A 62 7.87 17.20 14.85
CA VAL A 62 7.17 16.01 14.34
C VAL A 62 6.35 15.33 15.44
N ALA A 63 6.90 15.20 16.64
CA ALA A 63 6.19 14.63 17.79
C ALA A 63 4.96 15.48 18.16
N ASN A 64 5.12 16.79 18.27
CA ASN A 64 4.02 17.71 18.55
C ASN A 64 2.93 17.66 17.45
N ALA A 65 3.33 17.55 16.18
CA ALA A 65 2.40 17.43 15.07
C ALA A 65 1.64 16.09 15.07
N GLU A 66 2.27 15.00 15.50
CA GLU A 66 1.63 13.69 15.67
C GLU A 66 0.58 13.74 16.80
N GLU A 67 0.90 14.39 17.92
CA GLU A 67 -0.04 14.62 19.03
C GLU A 67 -1.22 15.50 18.60
N GLU A 68 -0.97 16.61 17.92
CA GLU A 68 -2.02 17.49 17.40
C GLU A 68 -2.94 16.74 16.43
N LEU A 69 -2.36 15.94 15.53
CA LEU A 69 -3.11 15.16 14.56
C LEU A 69 -4.00 14.10 15.22
N PHE A 70 -3.51 13.48 16.30
CA PHE A 70 -4.28 12.54 17.10
C PHE A 70 -5.48 13.22 17.77
N LEU A 71 -5.26 14.37 18.41
CA LEU A 71 -6.31 15.11 19.11
C LEU A 71 -7.39 15.67 18.15
N LYS A 72 -7.00 16.10 16.96
CA LYS A 72 -7.90 16.70 15.95
C LYS A 72 -8.50 15.69 14.98
N GLN A 73 -8.30 14.39 15.21
CA GLN A 73 -8.76 13.37 14.30
C GLN A 73 -10.30 13.30 14.26
N HIS A 74 -10.86 13.17 13.06
CA HIS A 74 -12.31 12.99 12.93
C HIS A 74 -12.69 11.60 13.46
N TRP A 75 -13.72 11.52 14.30
CA TRP A 75 -14.27 10.27 14.87
C TRP A 75 -14.57 9.18 13.82
N LEU A 76 -15.01 9.57 12.62
CA LEU A 76 -15.26 8.66 11.50
C LEU A 76 -14.49 9.09 10.24
N PRO A 77 -13.20 8.72 10.10
CA PRO A 77 -12.40 9.16 8.96
C PRO A 77 -12.95 8.63 7.63
N ARG A 78 -13.02 9.48 6.61
CA ARG A 78 -13.39 9.08 5.25
C ARG A 78 -12.33 8.13 4.68
N LYS A 79 -12.73 6.90 4.35
CA LYS A 79 -11.90 5.90 3.66
C LYS A 79 -12.37 5.74 2.23
N PHE A 80 -11.43 5.54 1.29
CA PHE A 80 -11.81 5.17 -0.06
C PHE A 80 -12.40 3.76 -0.10
N PRO A 81 -13.37 3.48 -0.97
CA PRO A 81 -14.09 2.21 -0.96
C PRO A 81 -13.19 0.98 -0.97
N ASN A 82 -12.17 0.96 -1.82
CA ASN A 82 -11.26 -0.20 -2.00
C ASN A 82 -10.01 -0.13 -1.11
N SER A 83 -9.84 0.92 -0.30
CA SER A 83 -8.72 0.97 0.65
C SER A 83 -9.02 0.16 1.90
N PRO A 84 -8.00 -0.31 2.65
CA PRO A 84 -8.23 -0.99 3.92
C PRO A 84 -9.16 -0.19 4.85
N GLY A 85 -10.21 -0.85 5.35
CA GLY A 85 -11.25 -0.22 6.17
C GLY A 85 -12.32 0.54 5.38
N GLY A 86 -12.28 0.50 4.04
CA GLY A 86 -13.34 1.02 3.16
C GLY A 86 -14.48 0.02 2.94
N VAL A 87 -15.62 0.51 2.50
CA VAL A 87 -16.89 -0.25 2.35
C VAL A 87 -16.81 -1.36 1.28
N ALA A 88 -15.86 -1.28 0.36
CA ALA A 88 -15.66 -2.27 -0.70
C ALA A 88 -14.30 -2.98 -0.60
N TYR A 89 -13.60 -2.84 0.54
CA TYR A 89 -12.32 -3.48 0.73
C TYR A 89 -12.45 -5.00 0.75
N GLY A 90 -11.73 -5.68 -0.15
CA GLY A 90 -11.80 -7.13 -0.26
C GLY A 90 -13.17 -7.67 -0.67
N ARG A 91 -14.03 -6.84 -1.29
CA ARG A 91 -15.35 -7.26 -1.74
C ARG A 91 -15.29 -8.37 -2.78
N GLU A 92 -14.31 -8.31 -3.67
CA GLU A 92 -14.04 -9.35 -4.65
C GLU A 92 -12.85 -10.20 -4.16
N VAL A 93 -13.11 -11.48 -3.93
CA VAL A 93 -12.07 -12.45 -3.59
C VAL A 93 -11.63 -13.12 -4.88
N ILE A 94 -10.42 -12.80 -5.33
CA ILE A 94 -9.83 -13.42 -6.51
C ILE A 94 -9.17 -14.73 -6.06
N PRO A 95 -9.64 -15.91 -6.53
CA PRO A 95 -9.02 -17.17 -6.16
C PRO A 95 -7.59 -17.23 -6.72
N PRO A 96 -6.67 -17.91 -6.01
CA PRO A 96 -5.31 -18.03 -6.49
C PRO A 96 -5.24 -18.91 -7.74
N ASP A 97 -4.32 -18.60 -8.67
CA ASP A 97 -4.25 -19.26 -9.99
C ASP A 97 -4.13 -20.79 -9.92
N TRP A 98 -3.43 -21.31 -8.91
CA TRP A 98 -3.21 -22.75 -8.74
C TRP A 98 -4.50 -23.55 -8.53
N VAL A 99 -5.62 -22.92 -8.18
CA VAL A 99 -6.93 -23.60 -8.06
C VAL A 99 -7.33 -24.26 -9.39
N LEU A 100 -6.96 -23.66 -10.52
CA LEU A 100 -7.25 -24.19 -11.86
C LEU A 100 -6.50 -25.48 -12.18
N ASP A 101 -5.45 -25.82 -11.42
CA ASP A 101 -4.75 -27.10 -11.58
C ASP A 101 -5.59 -28.29 -11.11
N TYR A 102 -6.52 -28.07 -10.18
CA TYR A 102 -7.38 -29.11 -9.61
C TYR A 102 -8.64 -29.41 -10.45
N TRP A 103 -8.92 -28.65 -11.51
CA TRP A 103 -10.07 -28.87 -12.37
C TRP A 103 -10.04 -30.24 -13.06
N HIS A 104 -11.23 -30.84 -13.27
CA HIS A 104 -11.34 -32.12 -13.94
C HIS A 104 -10.92 -31.99 -15.43
N PRO A 105 -10.28 -33.00 -16.05
CA PRO A 105 -9.83 -32.91 -17.44
C PRO A 105 -10.94 -32.51 -18.44
N LEU A 106 -12.19 -32.93 -18.21
CA LEU A 106 -13.32 -32.53 -19.05
C LEU A 106 -13.63 -31.03 -18.96
N GLU A 107 -13.51 -30.43 -17.77
CA GLU A 107 -13.69 -28.98 -17.57
C GLU A 107 -12.56 -28.20 -18.22
N LYS A 108 -11.33 -28.73 -18.16
CA LYS A 108 -10.18 -28.15 -18.87
C LYS A 108 -10.31 -28.23 -20.38
N ALA A 109 -10.86 -29.33 -20.89
CA ALA A 109 -11.08 -29.56 -22.32
C ALA A 109 -12.06 -28.55 -22.94
N GLN A 110 -12.93 -27.92 -22.13
CA GLN A 110 -13.80 -26.84 -22.59
C GLN A 110 -13.01 -25.58 -23.00
N TYR A 111 -11.80 -25.37 -22.44
CA TYR A 111 -10.98 -24.17 -22.66
C TYR A 111 -9.57 -24.51 -23.17
N PRO A 112 -9.42 -25.16 -24.34
CA PRO A 112 -8.16 -25.75 -24.79
C PRO A 112 -7.05 -24.70 -25.04
N GLU A 113 -7.39 -23.54 -25.60
CA GLU A 113 -6.42 -22.47 -25.84
C GLU A 113 -5.91 -21.84 -24.54
N TYR A 114 -6.78 -21.68 -23.54
CA TYR A 114 -6.42 -21.09 -22.27
C TYR A 114 -5.44 -21.99 -21.51
N PHE A 115 -5.75 -23.29 -21.39
CA PHE A 115 -4.91 -24.24 -20.67
C PHE A 115 -3.58 -24.51 -21.40
N SER A 116 -3.56 -24.54 -22.74
CA SER A 116 -2.29 -24.69 -23.48
C SER A 116 -1.33 -23.52 -23.25
N ARG A 117 -1.82 -22.27 -23.29
CA ARG A 117 -1.03 -21.07 -22.95
C ARG A 117 -0.61 -21.04 -21.48
N ARG A 118 -1.45 -21.53 -20.57
CA ARG A 118 -1.13 -21.62 -19.14
C ARG A 118 0.03 -22.59 -18.88
N GLU A 119 0.04 -23.76 -19.51
CA GLU A 119 1.13 -24.72 -19.40
C GLU A 119 2.46 -24.18 -19.95
N GLN A 120 2.43 -23.42 -21.04
CA GLN A 120 3.61 -22.71 -21.55
C GLN A 120 4.16 -21.74 -20.50
N ARG A 121 3.30 -20.89 -19.91
CA ARG A 121 3.68 -19.93 -18.86
C ARG A 121 4.24 -20.61 -17.60
N LYS A 122 3.69 -21.76 -17.19
CA LYS A 122 4.22 -22.53 -16.06
C LYS A 122 5.65 -23.02 -16.32
N ARG A 123 5.92 -23.53 -17.52
CA ARG A 123 7.28 -23.95 -17.91
C ARG A 123 8.26 -22.77 -17.95
N GLU A 124 7.83 -21.63 -18.48
CA GLU A 124 8.63 -20.41 -18.48
C GLU A 124 8.95 -19.93 -17.06
N TYR A 125 7.96 -19.95 -16.17
CA TYR A 125 8.15 -19.59 -14.76
C TYR A 125 9.20 -20.48 -14.08
N VAL A 126 9.13 -21.79 -14.25
CA VAL A 126 10.12 -22.73 -13.69
C VAL A 126 11.52 -22.44 -14.24
N LYS A 127 11.67 -22.24 -15.56
CA LYS A 127 12.96 -21.87 -16.16
C LYS A 127 13.52 -20.56 -15.61
N LEU A 128 12.66 -19.55 -15.45
CA LEU A 128 13.04 -18.24 -14.88
C LEU A 128 13.44 -18.36 -13.41
N TRP A 129 12.74 -19.21 -12.65
CA TRP A 129 13.08 -19.52 -11.28
C TRP A 129 14.49 -20.11 -11.23
N GLU A 130 14.71 -21.26 -11.90
CA GLU A 130 15.98 -21.99 -11.90
C GLU A 130 17.15 -21.09 -12.31
N LYS A 131 16.93 -20.21 -13.28
CA LYS A 131 17.92 -19.21 -13.69
C LYS A 131 18.26 -18.20 -12.59
N LYS A 132 17.27 -17.79 -11.79
CA LYS A 132 17.40 -16.72 -10.81
C LYS A 132 18.02 -17.16 -9.49
N PHE A 133 17.65 -18.34 -8.99
CA PHE A 133 18.23 -18.83 -7.72
C PHE A 133 18.83 -20.24 -7.77
N GLY A 134 19.04 -20.79 -8.98
CA GLY A 134 19.65 -22.10 -9.16
C GLY A 134 18.63 -23.25 -9.05
N LYS A 135 19.11 -24.47 -9.26
CA LYS A 135 18.34 -25.68 -8.93
C LYS A 135 18.41 -25.90 -7.43
N THR A 136 17.25 -26.07 -6.79
CA THR A 136 17.20 -26.51 -5.40
C THR A 136 17.80 -27.91 -5.31
N GLU A 137 18.79 -28.11 -4.44
CA GLU A 137 19.27 -29.45 -4.10
C GLU A 137 18.08 -30.26 -3.55
N SER A 138 17.86 -31.46 -4.10
CA SER A 138 16.85 -32.37 -3.57
C SER A 138 17.26 -32.81 -2.18
N LEU A 139 16.57 -32.32 -1.15
CA LEU A 139 16.67 -32.92 0.17
C LEU A 139 16.21 -34.39 0.04
N PRO A 140 17.02 -35.38 0.46
CA PRO A 140 16.61 -36.77 0.42
C PRO A 140 15.33 -36.90 1.27
N HIS A 141 14.27 -37.37 0.64
CA HIS A 141 13.08 -37.80 1.36
C HIS A 141 13.49 -38.99 2.24
N HIS A 142 13.52 -38.79 3.56
CA HIS A 142 13.62 -39.87 4.54
C HIS A 142 12.33 -40.66 4.62
#